data_AF-A0A1I7LVK0-F1
#
_entry.id   AF-A0A1I7LVK0-F1
#
_cell.length_a   1.000
_cell.length_b   1.000
_cell.length_c   1.000
_cell.angle_alpha   90.00
_cell.angle_beta   90.00
_cell.angle_gamma   90.00
#
_symmetry.space_group_name_H-M   'P 1'
#
loop_
_entity.id
_entity.type
_entity.pdbx_description
1 polymer ?
#
loop_
_entity_poly.entity_id
_entity_poly.type
_entity_poly.pdbx_seq_one_letter_code
_entity_poly.pdbx_strand_id
1 'polypeptide(L)'
;MSLFVGMKGSSKTRVALEEIRRLGQAMAGGDLSARADLATATGDAKTILIAVNELLETATRPAIALGEGIGRMSAEHNKGDIDVLIPVDRFKGDFAAMARDVNGLVTSHIAVKKKAMACVKAFGEGDFDAPL
;
A
#
# COMPACT_ATOMS: atom_id res chain seq x y z
N MET A 1 54.38 -3.13 -26.61
CA MET A 1 53.67 -3.06 -25.32
C MET A 1 52.24 -2.63 -25.61
N SER A 2 51.28 -3.54 -25.43
CA SER A 2 49.88 -3.34 -25.80
C SER A 2 49.17 -2.44 -24.79
N LEU A 3 48.67 -1.30 -25.26
CA LEU A 3 47.80 -0.37 -24.52
C LEU A 3 46.36 -0.93 -24.53
N PHE A 4 46.08 -1.90 -23.67
CA PHE A 4 44.69 -2.17 -23.27
C PHE A 4 44.31 -1.21 -22.14
N VAL A 5 44.05 0.04 -22.51
CA VAL A 5 43.27 0.94 -21.66
C VAL A 5 41.85 0.42 -21.70
N GLY A 6 41.44 -0.28 -20.63
CA GLY A 6 40.04 -0.66 -20.46
C GLY A 6 39.18 0.58 -20.54
N MET A 7 38.32 0.65 -21.57
CA MET A 7 37.26 1.64 -21.66
C MET A 7 36.34 1.45 -20.44
N LYS A 8 36.61 2.16 -19.35
CA LYS A 8 35.60 2.45 -18.34
C LYS A 8 34.55 3.30 -19.05
N GLY A 9 33.46 2.66 -19.50
CA GLY A 9 32.34 3.37 -20.09
C GLY A 9 31.94 4.51 -19.17
N SER A 10 31.83 5.72 -19.71
CA SER A 10 31.43 6.93 -18.98
C SER A 10 30.11 6.64 -18.25
N SER A 11 30.20 6.36 -16.94
CA SER A 11 29.05 6.09 -16.10
C SER A 11 28.33 7.41 -15.87
N LYS A 12 27.08 7.51 -16.32
CA LYS A 12 26.27 8.72 -16.18
C LYS A 12 25.66 8.82 -14.79
N THR A 13 26.49 8.78 -13.74
CA THR A 13 26.03 8.77 -12.33
C THR A 13 25.16 9.98 -12.00
N ARG A 14 25.41 11.15 -12.63
CA ARG A 14 24.56 12.34 -12.47
C ARG A 14 23.11 12.10 -12.91
N VAL A 15 22.91 11.39 -14.02
CA VAL A 15 21.57 11.05 -14.54
C VAL A 15 20.83 10.17 -13.53
N ALA A 16 21.50 9.16 -12.96
CA ALA A 16 20.90 8.31 -11.94
C ALA A 16 20.49 9.10 -10.69
N LEU A 17 21.31 10.05 -10.25
CA LEU A 17 20.99 10.87 -9.08
C LEU A 17 19.81 11.82 -9.31
N GLU A 18 19.74 12.45 -10.48
CA GLU A 18 18.58 13.27 -10.88
C GLU A 18 17.31 12.44 -10.91
N GLU A 19 17.38 11.22 -11.44
CA GLU A 19 16.24 10.32 -11.52
C GLU A 19 15.76 9.81 -10.16
N ILE A 20 16.70 9.47 -9.26
CA ILE A 20 16.37 9.11 -7.88
C ILE A 20 15.68 10.26 -7.15
N ARG A 21 16.10 11.52 -7.39
CA ARG A 21 15.44 12.69 -6.78
C ARG A 21 14.03 12.89 -7.32
N ARG A 22 13.82 12.73 -8.63
CA ARG A 22 12.49 12.76 -9.25
C ARG A 22 11.57 11.72 -8.62
N LEU A 23 12.07 10.49 -8.42
CA LEU A 23 11.32 9.43 -7.75
C LEU A 23 10.97 9.76 -6.32
N GLY A 24 11.93 10.30 -5.54
CA GLY A 24 11.68 10.73 -4.18
C GLY A 24 10.56 11.78 -4.10
N GLN A 25 10.52 12.73 -5.05
CA GLN A 25 9.45 13.71 -5.15
C GLN A 25 8.10 13.09 -5.52
N ALA A 26 8.07 12.16 -6.49
CA ALA A 26 6.86 11.45 -6.88
C ALA A 26 6.26 10.65 -5.71
N MET A 27 7.11 9.92 -4.98
CA MET A 27 6.70 9.14 -3.81
C MET A 27 6.22 10.03 -2.67
N ALA A 28 6.89 11.15 -2.41
CA ALA A 28 6.43 12.13 -1.43
C ALA A 28 5.06 12.73 -1.80
N GLY A 29 4.77 12.83 -3.10
CA GLY A 29 3.45 13.20 -3.64
C GLY A 29 2.41 12.07 -3.65
N GLY A 30 2.76 10.86 -3.19
CA GLY A 30 1.86 9.72 -3.13
C GLY A 30 1.83 8.83 -4.38
N ASP A 31 2.66 9.10 -5.39
CA ASP A 31 2.79 8.22 -6.55
C ASP A 31 3.72 7.04 -6.22
N LEU A 32 3.12 5.97 -5.71
CA LEU A 32 3.80 4.71 -5.41
C LEU A 32 4.07 3.85 -6.66
N SER A 33 3.52 4.23 -7.81
CA SER A 33 3.67 3.54 -9.09
C SER A 33 4.88 4.06 -9.89
N ALA A 34 5.42 5.22 -9.53
CA ALA A 34 6.58 5.81 -10.18
C ALA A 34 7.79 4.85 -10.18
N ARG A 35 8.46 4.76 -11.33
CA ARG A 35 9.68 3.97 -11.54
C ARG A 35 10.72 4.79 -12.29
N ALA A 36 12.00 4.46 -12.07
CA ALA A 36 13.13 5.09 -12.74
C ALA A 36 13.10 4.81 -14.24
N ASP A 37 13.30 5.85 -15.04
CA ASP A 37 13.56 5.73 -16.47
C ASP A 37 15.01 5.27 -16.73
N LEU A 38 15.14 4.16 -17.45
CA LEU A 38 16.42 3.54 -17.78
C LEU A 38 16.96 3.98 -19.15
N ALA A 39 16.17 4.70 -19.96
CA ALA A 39 16.47 4.98 -21.36
C ALA A 39 17.76 5.78 -21.55
N THR A 40 18.05 6.72 -20.63
CA THR A 40 19.18 7.64 -20.76
C THR A 40 20.42 7.23 -19.97
N ALA A 41 20.29 6.21 -19.11
CA ALA A 41 21.34 5.72 -18.22
C ALA A 41 22.21 4.62 -18.86
N THR A 42 23.51 4.63 -18.56
CA THR A 42 24.50 3.69 -19.10
C THR A 42 25.51 3.27 -18.04
N GLY A 43 26.11 2.09 -18.21
CA GLY A 43 27.08 1.55 -17.24
C GLY A 43 26.48 1.39 -15.85
N ASP A 44 27.27 1.66 -14.81
CA ASP A 44 26.87 1.49 -13.41
C ASP A 44 25.63 2.31 -13.05
N ALA A 45 25.43 3.48 -13.68
CA ALA A 45 24.24 4.29 -13.47
C ALA A 45 22.95 3.54 -13.83
N LYS A 46 22.95 2.76 -14.91
CA LYS A 46 21.80 1.94 -15.31
C LYS A 46 21.57 0.79 -14.33
N THR A 47 22.64 0.14 -13.89
CA THR A 47 22.59 -0.94 -12.88
C THR A 47 21.99 -0.45 -11.57
N ILE A 48 22.37 0.76 -11.12
CA ILE A 48 21.79 1.40 -9.92
C ILE A 48 20.29 1.63 -10.09
N LEU A 49 19.85 2.20 -11.22
CA LEU A 49 18.44 2.48 -11.44
C LEU A 49 17.57 1.21 -11.56
N ILE A 50 18.13 0.11 -12.08
CA ILE A 50 17.46 -1.20 -12.06
C ILE A 50 17.25 -1.66 -10.62
N ALA A 51 18.31 -1.63 -9.78
CA ALA A 51 18.21 -2.00 -8.37
C ALA A 51 17.23 -1.10 -7.59
N VAL A 52 17.17 0.20 -7.93
CA VAL A 52 16.17 1.13 -7.37
C VAL A 52 14.75 0.70 -7.74
N ASN A 53 14.49 0.32 -8.99
CA ASN A 53 13.16 -0.15 -9.41
C ASN A 53 12.75 -1.44 -8.69
N GLU A 54 13.67 -2.39 -8.52
CA GLU A 54 13.43 -3.63 -7.77
C GLU A 54 13.13 -3.36 -6.28
N LEU A 55 13.86 -2.43 -5.66
CA LEU A 55 13.61 -1.98 -4.30
C LEU A 55 12.23 -1.32 -4.18
N LEU A 56 11.89 -0.40 -5.08
CA LEU A 56 10.60 0.28 -5.09
C LEU A 56 9.45 -0.69 -5.29
N GLU A 57 9.57 -1.63 -6.22
CA GLU A 57 8.56 -2.66 -6.43
C GLU A 57 8.33 -3.48 -5.16
N THR A 58 9.41 -3.91 -4.51
CA THR A 58 9.33 -4.68 -3.26
C THR A 58 8.71 -3.86 -2.13
N ALA A 59 9.06 -2.58 -2.02
CA ALA A 59 8.61 -1.70 -0.96
C ALA A 59 7.16 -1.23 -1.13
N THR A 60 6.71 -0.94 -2.35
CA THR A 60 5.39 -0.33 -2.58
C THR A 60 4.29 -1.34 -2.85
N ARG A 61 4.61 -2.56 -3.31
CA ARG A 61 3.61 -3.59 -3.60
C ARG A 61 2.67 -3.91 -2.42
N PRO A 62 3.15 -4.08 -1.17
CA PRO A 62 2.25 -4.33 -0.04
C PRO A 62 1.32 -3.15 0.25
N ALA A 63 1.79 -1.91 0.07
CA ALA A 63 0.97 -0.71 0.28
C ALA A 63 -0.15 -0.60 -0.75
N ILE A 64 0.15 -0.86 -2.03
CA ILE A 64 -0.83 -0.89 -3.11
C ILE A 64 -1.88 -1.97 -2.84
N ALA A 65 -1.46 -3.19 -2.51
CA ALA A 65 -2.35 -4.30 -2.20
C ALA A 65 -3.25 -4.03 -0.98
N LEU A 66 -2.75 -3.31 0.03
CA LEU A 66 -3.56 -2.89 1.18
C LEU A 66 -4.63 -1.88 0.75
N GLY A 67 -4.27 -0.89 -0.07
CA GLY A 67 -5.20 0.08 -0.65
C GLY A 67 -6.32 -0.59 -1.46
N GLU A 68 -5.98 -1.56 -2.31
CA GLU A 68 -6.96 -2.38 -3.04
C GLU A 68 -7.88 -3.18 -2.10
N GLY A 69 -7.31 -3.74 -1.03
CA GLY A 69 -8.07 -4.45 0.00
C GLY A 69 -9.10 -3.56 0.69
N ILE A 70 -8.70 -2.35 1.08
CA ILE A 70 -9.59 -1.33 1.64
C ILE A 70 -10.67 -0.95 0.64
N GLY A 71 -10.31 -0.68 -0.61
CA GLY A 71 -11.24 -0.30 -1.67
C GLY A 71 -12.31 -1.36 -1.91
N ARG A 72 -11.92 -2.65 -2.00
CA ARG A 72 -12.87 -3.77 -2.12
C ARG A 72 -13.80 -3.85 -0.91
N MET A 73 -13.25 -3.82 0.30
CA MET A 73 -14.05 -3.89 1.53
C MET A 73 -15.09 -2.77 1.58
N SER A 74 -14.68 -1.53 1.27
CA SER A 74 -15.59 -0.39 1.20
C SER A 74 -16.69 -0.58 0.17
N ALA A 75 -16.36 -1.10 -1.02
CA ALA A 75 -17.34 -1.34 -2.07
C ALA A 75 -18.39 -2.39 -1.68
N GLU A 76 -17.99 -3.47 -1.01
CA GLU A 76 -18.91 -4.51 -0.53
C GLU A 76 -19.78 -4.02 0.64
N HIS A 77 -19.20 -3.26 1.58
CA HIS A 77 -19.96 -2.65 2.68
C HIS A 77 -21.03 -1.68 2.18
N ASN A 78 -20.73 -0.91 1.12
CA ASN A 78 -21.70 -0.03 0.47
C ASN A 78 -22.85 -0.79 -0.21
N LYS A 79 -22.63 -2.05 -0.61
CA LYS A 79 -23.68 -2.94 -1.13
C LYS A 79 -24.48 -3.64 -0.02
N GLY A 80 -24.09 -3.47 1.24
CA GLY A 80 -24.71 -4.07 2.41
C GLY A 80 -24.02 -5.33 2.94
N ASP A 81 -22.99 -5.84 2.26
CA ASP A 81 -22.17 -6.95 2.78
C ASP A 81 -21.10 -6.40 3.73
N ILE A 82 -21.48 -6.28 5.00
CA ILE A 82 -20.63 -5.73 6.06
C ILE A 82 -19.66 -6.75 6.68
N ASP A 83 -19.75 -8.02 6.27
CA ASP A 83 -18.91 -9.09 6.82
C ASP A 83 -17.59 -9.27 6.02
N VAL A 84 -17.48 -8.62 4.84
CA VAL A 84 -16.24 -8.57 4.08
C VAL A 84 -15.17 -7.81 4.84
N LEU A 85 -13.96 -8.38 4.91
CA LEU A 85 -12.79 -7.79 5.55
C LEU A 85 -11.56 -7.86 4.65
N ILE A 86 -10.49 -7.17 5.06
CA ILE A 86 -9.18 -7.29 4.41
C ILE A 86 -8.56 -8.65 4.78
N PRO A 87 -8.10 -9.47 3.80
CA PRO A 87 -7.47 -10.76 4.07
C PRO A 87 -6.06 -10.56 4.62
N VAL A 88 -5.94 -10.57 5.95
CA VAL A 88 -4.71 -10.26 6.70
C VAL A 88 -3.56 -11.21 6.35
N ASP A 89 -3.88 -12.47 6.04
CA ASP A 89 -2.94 -13.54 5.67
C ASP A 89 -2.14 -13.24 4.38
N ARG A 90 -2.62 -12.30 3.55
CA ARG A 90 -1.89 -11.83 2.37
C ARG A 90 -0.76 -10.85 2.69
N PHE A 91 -0.70 -10.37 3.92
CA PHE A 91 0.27 -9.36 4.36
C PHE A 91 1.24 -9.94 5.39
N LYS A 92 2.40 -9.29 5.55
CA LYS A 92 3.43 -9.63 6.55
C LYS A 92 3.90 -8.37 7.27
N GLY A 93 4.46 -8.55 8.46
CA GLY A 93 5.02 -7.45 9.26
C GLY A 93 4.02 -6.32 9.49
N ASP A 94 4.47 -5.09 9.29
CA ASP A 94 3.70 -3.87 9.55
C ASP A 94 2.40 -3.82 8.75
N PHE A 95 2.42 -4.24 7.48
CA PHE A 95 1.20 -4.25 6.66
C PHE A 95 0.16 -5.27 7.16
N ALA A 96 0.59 -6.36 7.79
CA ALA A 96 -0.35 -7.30 8.43
C ALA A 96 -0.96 -6.70 9.71
N ALA A 97 -0.18 -5.92 10.47
CA ALA A 97 -0.69 -5.17 11.61
C ALA A 97 -1.71 -4.13 11.15
N MET A 98 -1.37 -3.30 10.14
CA MET A 98 -2.29 -2.31 9.58
C MET A 98 -3.59 -2.94 9.07
N ALA A 99 -3.54 -4.07 8.36
CA ALA A 99 -4.74 -4.77 7.90
C ALA A 99 -5.62 -5.24 9.07
N ARG A 100 -5.01 -5.75 10.16
CA ARG A 100 -5.75 -6.13 11.38
C ARG A 100 -6.38 -4.91 12.04
N ASP A 101 -5.65 -3.81 12.16
CA ASP A 101 -6.13 -2.59 12.82
C ASP A 101 -7.31 -1.98 12.07
N VAL A 102 -7.24 -1.94 10.72
CA VAL A 102 -8.36 -1.49 9.88
C VAL A 102 -9.58 -2.39 10.05
N ASN A 103 -9.40 -3.71 9.99
CA ASN A 103 -10.49 -4.66 10.24
C ASN A 103 -11.10 -4.46 11.64
N GLY A 104 -10.25 -4.34 12.66
CA GLY A 104 -10.67 -4.13 14.05
C GLY A 104 -11.49 -2.85 14.22
N LEU A 105 -11.06 -1.74 13.62
CA LEU A 105 -11.79 -0.47 13.62
C LEU A 105 -13.20 -0.66 13.02
N VAL A 106 -13.28 -1.28 11.84
CA VAL A 106 -14.55 -1.52 11.15
C VAL A 106 -15.48 -2.43 11.97
N THR A 107 -14.96 -3.56 12.46
CA THR A 107 -15.72 -4.50 13.29
C THR A 107 -16.22 -3.85 14.58
N SER A 108 -15.42 -2.98 15.22
CA SER A 108 -15.84 -2.27 16.44
C SER A 108 -17.06 -1.38 16.21
N HIS A 109 -17.08 -0.64 15.08
CA HIS A 109 -18.21 0.20 14.71
C HIS A 109 -19.44 -0.62 14.31
N ILE A 110 -19.24 -1.75 13.61
CA ILE A 110 -20.34 -2.68 13.28
C ILE A 110 -20.98 -3.22 14.56
N ALA A 111 -20.18 -3.59 15.56
CA ALA A 111 -20.68 -4.12 16.83
C ALA A 111 -21.58 -3.12 17.55
N VAL A 112 -21.15 -1.86 17.68
CA VAL A 112 -21.96 -0.79 18.31
C VAL A 112 -23.26 -0.54 17.53
N LYS A 113 -23.21 -0.52 16.19
CA LYS A 113 -24.41 -0.36 15.34
C LYS A 113 -25.39 -1.53 15.51
N LYS A 114 -24.89 -2.78 15.53
CA LYS A 114 -25.71 -3.98 15.76
C LYS A 114 -26.36 -3.94 17.14
N LYS A 115 -25.63 -3.52 18.17
CA LYS A 115 -26.16 -3.38 19.54
C LYS A 115 -27.27 -2.32 19.62
N ALA A 116 -27.08 -1.18 18.97
CA ALA A 116 -28.13 -0.16 18.85
C ALA A 116 -29.38 -0.70 18.15
N MET A 117 -29.23 -1.45 17.06
CA MET A 117 -30.38 -2.07 16.36
C MET A 117 -31.10 -3.12 17.20
N ALA A 118 -30.36 -3.89 18.02
CA ALA A 118 -30.96 -4.82 18.96
C ALA A 118 -31.79 -4.10 20.04
N CYS A 119 -31.29 -2.99 20.59
CA CYS A 119 -32.04 -2.14 21.52
C CYS A 119 -33.30 -1.56 20.87
N VAL A 120 -33.20 -1.00 19.65
CA VAL A 120 -34.36 -0.49 18.90
C VAL A 120 -35.41 -1.59 18.67
N LYS A 121 -34.97 -2.82 18.36
CA LYS A 121 -35.87 -3.95 18.22
C LYS A 121 -36.61 -4.24 19.54
N ALA A 122 -35.89 -4.32 20.66
CA ALA A 122 -36.48 -4.60 21.98
C ALA A 122 -37.52 -3.54 22.38
N PHE A 123 -37.24 -2.26 22.08
CA PHE A 123 -38.21 -1.17 22.31
C PHE A 123 -39.48 -1.37 21.47
N GLY A 124 -39.34 -1.80 20.22
CA GLY A 124 -40.48 -2.15 19.36
C GLY A 124 -41.30 -3.35 19.87
N GLU A 125 -40.69 -4.21 20.68
CA GLU A 125 -41.32 -5.37 21.34
C GLU A 125 -41.85 -5.03 22.75
N GLY A 126 -41.70 -3.78 23.20
CA GLY A 126 -42.24 -3.26 24.47
C GLY A 126 -41.30 -3.30 25.66
N ASP A 127 -40.04 -3.72 25.48
CA ASP A 127 -39.01 -3.70 26.52
C ASP A 127 -38.24 -2.37 26.50
N PHE A 128 -38.68 -1.39 27.28
CA PHE A 128 -38.05 -0.07 27.36
C PHE A 128 -36.82 0.00 28.28
N ASP A 129 -36.48 -1.11 28.97
CA ASP A 129 -35.31 -1.20 29.85
C ASP A 129 -34.09 -1.83 29.14
N ALA A 130 -34.22 -2.17 27.85
CA ALA A 130 -33.18 -2.82 27.07
C ALA A 130 -31.87 -2.00 27.02
N PRO A 131 -30.70 -2.61 27.32
CA PRO A 131 -29.44 -1.89 27.40
C PRO A 131 -28.81 -1.63 26.01
N LEU A 132 -28.17 -0.46 25.88
CA LEU A 132 -27.30 -0.11 24.76
C LEU A 132 -25.86 -0.58 24.97
#